data_AF-A0A7K4AKU6-F1
#
_entry.id   AF-A0A7K4AKU6-F1
#
_cell.length_a   1.000
_cell.length_b   1.000
_cell.length_c   1.000
_cell.angle_alpha   90.00
_cell.angle_beta   90.00
_cell.angle_gamma   90.00
#
_symmetry.space_group_name_H-M   'P 1'
#
loop_
_entity.id
_entity.type
_entity.pdbx_description
1 polymer ?
#
loop_
_entity_poly.entity_id
_entity_poly.type
_entity_poly.pdbx_seq_one_letter_code
_entity_poly.pdbx_strand_id
1 'polypeptide(L)'
;MLVKINRLSAWVLLIFMIIFLISGYAWNNGILLPLRQAKHMHTELDLYLVFFFLVHVLISTKFTLARWRVGHEKLVNLLLIAIGVLSFWSILGID
;
A
#
# COMPACT_ATOMS: atom_id res chain seq x y z
N MET A 1 8.01 -14.22 -11.78
CA MET A 1 6.62 -13.69 -11.68
C MET A 1 6.51 -12.55 -10.66
N LEU A 2 7.03 -12.70 -9.43
CA LEU A 2 6.96 -11.66 -8.38
C LEU A 2 7.52 -10.28 -8.77
N VAL A 3 8.59 -10.20 -9.57
CA VAL A 3 9.14 -8.89 -10.02
C VAL A 3 8.13 -8.12 -10.90
N LYS A 4 7.35 -8.83 -11.73
CA LYS A 4 6.31 -8.21 -12.56
C LYS A 4 5.18 -7.67 -11.69
N ILE A 5 4.75 -8.44 -10.68
CA ILE A 5 3.74 -8.02 -9.70
C ILE A 5 4.24 -6.80 -8.93
N ASN A 6 5.49 -6.79 -8.48
CA ASN A 6 6.07 -5.65 -7.78
C ASN A 6 6.06 -4.38 -8.64
N ARG A 7 6.44 -4.50 -9.91
CA ARG A 7 6.43 -3.38 -10.85
C ARG A 7 5.01 -2.88 -11.13
N LEU A 8 4.06 -3.79 -11.33
CA LEU A 8 2.65 -3.42 -11.51
C LEU A 8 2.09 -2.73 -10.26
N SER A 9 2.37 -3.27 -9.07
CA SER A 9 1.93 -2.67 -7.81
C SER A 9 2.46 -1.25 -7.63
N ALA A 10 3.71 -0.99 -8.04
CA ALA A 10 4.30 0.35 -7.98
C ALA A 10 3.59 1.35 -8.90
N TRP A 11 3.26 0.94 -10.13
CA TRP A 11 2.50 1.79 -11.07
C TRP A 11 1.08 2.09 -10.57
N VAL A 12 0.41 1.07 -10.03
CA VAL A 12 -0.92 1.22 -9.43
C VAL A 12 -0.87 2.15 -8.21
N LEU A 13 0.13 1.97 -7.34
CA LEU A 13 0.39 2.87 -6.21
C LEU A 13 0.61 4.31 -6.63
N LEU A 14 1.38 4.54 -7.71
CA LEU A 14 1.62 5.89 -8.20
C LEU A 14 0.31 6.58 -8.58
N ILE A 15 -0.56 5.88 -9.32
CA ILE A 15 -1.87 6.39 -9.70
C ILE A 15 -2.73 6.67 -8.47
N PHE A 16 -2.82 5.73 -7.53
CA PHE A 16 -3.58 5.92 -6.30
C PHE A 16 -3.07 7.07 -5.46
N MET A 17 -1.75 7.24 -5.36
CA MET A 17 -1.13 8.35 -4.62
C MET A 17 -1.52 9.71 -5.22
N ILE A 18 -1.52 9.83 -6.55
CA ILE A 18 -1.95 11.06 -7.23
C ILE A 18 -3.42 11.35 -6.89
N ILE A 19 -4.30 10.36 -7.00
CA ILE A 19 -5.73 10.53 -6.69
C ILE A 19 -5.93 10.91 -5.22
N PHE A 20 -5.19 10.28 -4.31
CA PHE A 20 -5.25 10.54 -2.86
C PHE A 20 -4.80 11.96 -2.51
N LEU A 21 -3.74 12.47 -3.15
CA LEU A 21 -3.29 13.85 -2.99
C LEU A 21 -4.32 14.85 -3.51
N ILE A 22 -4.90 14.60 -4.69
CA ILE A 22 -5.93 15.47 -5.27
C ILE A 22 -7.18 15.48 -4.38
N SER A 23 -7.66 14.31 -3.93
CA SER A 23 -8.84 14.21 -3.07
C SER A 23 -8.62 14.85 -1.70
N GLY A 24 -7.44 14.68 -1.10
CA GLY A 24 -7.08 15.34 0.17
C GLY A 24 -6.98 16.87 0.03
N TYR A 25 -6.37 17.35 -1.05
CA TYR A 25 -6.32 18.79 -1.33
C TYR A 25 -7.72 19.39 -1.56
N ALA A 26 -8.57 18.69 -2.31
CA ALA A 26 -9.94 19.10 -2.56
C ALA A 26 -10.79 19.10 -1.29
N TRP A 27 -10.60 18.12 -0.40
CA TRP A 27 -11.28 18.07 0.89
C TRP A 27 -10.86 19.25 1.80
N ASN A 28 -9.56 19.54 1.92
CA ASN A 28 -9.09 20.59 2.81
C ASN A 28 -9.43 22.01 2.31
N ASN A 29 -9.33 22.25 1.00
CA ASN A 29 -9.50 23.60 0.44
C ASN A 29 -10.91 23.85 -0.12
N GLY A 30 -11.73 22.80 -0.31
CA GLY A 30 -13.07 22.92 -0.88
C GLY A 30 -13.09 23.30 -2.37
N ILE A 31 -12.00 23.06 -3.09
CA ILE A 31 -11.80 23.43 -4.51
C ILE A 31 -11.56 22.14 -5.33
N LEU A 32 -11.77 22.16 -6.65
CA LEU A 32 -11.66 21.05 -7.62
C LEU A 32 -12.77 20.00 -7.60
N LEU A 33 -13.23 19.54 -6.43
CA LEU A 33 -14.26 18.50 -6.32
C LEU A 33 -15.31 18.87 -5.25
N PRO A 34 -16.57 18.44 -5.41
CA PRO A 34 -17.57 18.55 -4.35
C PRO A 34 -17.08 17.86 -3.07
N LEU A 35 -17.24 18.50 -1.91
CA LEU A 35 -16.74 18.02 -0.61
C LEU A 35 -17.09 16.55 -0.32
N ARG A 36 -18.33 16.15 -0.64
CA ARG A 36 -18.80 14.77 -0.45
C ARG A 36 -18.07 13.76 -1.33
N GLN A 37 -17.76 14.13 -2.58
CA GLN A 37 -16.99 13.29 -3.50
C GLN A 37 -15.52 13.23 -3.06
N ALA A 38 -14.93 14.36 -2.69
CA ALA A 38 -13.55 14.41 -2.20
C ALA A 38 -13.36 13.51 -0.97
N LYS A 39 -14.25 13.61 0.02
CA LYS A 39 -14.22 12.77 1.22
C LYS A 39 -14.37 11.29 0.88
N HIS A 40 -15.39 10.93 0.10
CA HIS A 40 -15.65 9.54 -0.27
C HIS A 40 -14.47 8.91 -1.04
N MET A 41 -13.93 9.62 -2.02
CA MET A 41 -12.75 9.17 -2.76
C MET A 41 -11.54 9.01 -1.84
N HIS A 42 -11.32 9.95 -0.90
CA HIS A 42 -10.19 9.88 0.01
C HIS A 42 -10.30 8.71 0.99
N THR A 43 -11.49 8.48 1.57
CA THR A 43 -11.68 7.42 2.58
C THR A 43 -11.74 6.02 1.98
N GLU A 44 -12.38 5.82 0.82
CA GLU A 44 -12.50 4.48 0.25
C GLU A 44 -11.22 4.03 -0.45
N LEU A 45 -10.46 4.97 -1.04
CA LEU A 45 -9.20 4.63 -1.71
C LEU A 45 -8.06 4.37 -0.74
N ASP A 46 -8.16 4.85 0.51
CA ASP A 46 -7.11 4.68 1.52
C ASP A 46 -6.82 3.19 1.78
N LEU A 47 -7.86 2.38 1.98
CA LEU A 47 -7.70 0.95 2.24
C LEU A 47 -7.00 0.22 1.07
N TYR A 48 -7.37 0.57 -0.16
CA TYR A 48 -6.70 0.02 -1.35
C TYR A 48 -5.25 0.47 -1.45
N LEU A 49 -4.98 1.75 -1.16
CA LEU A 49 -3.63 2.32 -1.20
C LEU A 49 -2.71 1.62 -0.20
N VAL A 50 -3.19 1.44 1.04
CA VAL A 50 -2.51 0.67 2.09
C VAL A 50 -2.25 -0.77 1.65
N PHE A 51 -3.25 -1.46 1.08
CA PHE A 51 -3.10 -2.84 0.63
C PHE A 51 -2.00 -2.96 -0.44
N PHE A 52 -2.04 -2.14 -1.48
CA PHE A 52 -1.01 -2.16 -2.53
C PHE A 52 0.36 -1.76 -1.99
N PHE A 53 0.42 -0.81 -1.05
CA PHE A 53 1.64 -0.44 -0.34
C PHE A 53 2.27 -1.63 0.39
N LEU A 54 1.49 -2.36 1.18
CA LEU A 54 1.96 -3.55 1.90
C LEU A 54 2.49 -4.61 0.94
N VAL A 55 1.75 -4.92 -0.13
CA VAL A 55 2.21 -5.88 -1.15
C VAL A 55 3.54 -5.44 -1.76
N HIS A 56 3.65 -4.17 -2.16
CA HIS A 56 4.85 -3.62 -2.78
C HIS A 56 6.06 -3.68 -1.84
N VAL A 57 5.88 -3.29 -0.58
CA VAL A 57 6.94 -3.28 0.45
C VAL A 57 7.36 -4.70 0.80
N LEU A 58 6.43 -5.63 1.05
CA LEU A 58 6.78 -7.01 1.42
C LEU A 58 7.57 -7.72 0.31
N ILE A 59 7.16 -7.54 -0.95
CA ILE A 59 7.88 -8.12 -2.10
C ILE A 59 9.26 -7.46 -2.26
N SER A 60 9.35 -6.14 -2.12
CA SER A 60 10.62 -5.41 -2.22
C SER A 60 11.59 -5.79 -1.09
N THR A 61 11.08 -5.96 0.13
CA THR A 61 11.85 -6.42 1.29
C THR A 61 12.33 -7.86 1.08
N LYS A 62 11.48 -8.76 0.58
CA LYS A 62 11.89 -10.12 0.22
C LYS A 62 13.06 -10.13 -0.76
N PHE A 63 12.97 -9.36 -1.84
CA PHE A 63 14.05 -9.29 -2.83
C PHE A 63 15.32 -8.68 -2.24
N THR A 64 15.19 -7.70 -1.35
CA THR A 64 16.32 -7.09 -0.65
C THR A 64 17.00 -8.10 0.26
N LEU A 65 16.26 -8.80 1.13
CA LEU A 65 16.81 -9.82 2.03
C LEU A 65 17.47 -10.97 1.26
N ALA A 66 16.85 -11.43 0.17
CA ALA A 66 17.44 -12.45 -0.71
C ALA A 66 18.77 -11.98 -1.33
N ARG A 67 18.87 -10.71 -1.73
CA ARG A 67 20.11 -10.13 -2.30
C ARG A 67 21.26 -10.13 -1.29
N TRP A 68 20.96 -9.86 -0.02
CA TRP A 68 21.95 -9.81 1.06
C TRP A 68 22.15 -11.17 1.75
N ARG A 69 21.48 -12.24 1.29
CA ARG A 69 21.52 -13.59 1.87
C ARG A 69 21.22 -13.61 3.37
N VAL A 70 20.33 -12.71 3.81
CA VAL A 70 19.95 -12.58 5.22
C VAL A 70 18.84 -13.57 5.55
N GLY A 71 19.11 -14.47 6.50
CA GLY A 71 18.15 -15.44 7.03
C GLY A 71 17.88 -16.64 6.13
N HIS A 72 17.13 -17.61 6.65
CA HIS A 72 16.66 -18.77 5.88
C HIS A 72 15.39 -18.40 5.11
N GLU A 73 15.31 -18.79 3.83
CA GLU A 73 14.20 -18.39 2.94
C GLU A 73 12.81 -18.72 3.50
N LYS A 74 12.66 -19.88 4.15
CA LYS A 74 11.39 -20.29 4.79
C LYS A 74 11.00 -19.38 5.95
N LEU A 75 11.95 -19.08 6.83
CA LEU A 75 11.72 -18.19 7.98
C LEU A 75 11.40 -16.77 7.52
N VAL A 76 12.15 -16.25 6.55
CA VAL A 76 11.92 -14.92 5.99
C VAL A 76 10.54 -14.82 5.34
N ASN A 77 10.14 -15.81 4.52
CA ASN A 77 8.80 -15.79 3.92
C ASN A 77 7.70 -15.85 5.00
N LEU A 78 7.86 -16.68 6.03
CA LEU A 78 6.87 -16.80 7.11
C LEU A 78 6.74 -15.49 7.90
N LEU A 79 7.87 -14.87 8.26
CA LEU A 79 7.89 -13.58 8.95
C LEU A 79 7.28 -12.47 8.10
N LEU A 80 7.60 -12.40 6.80
CA LEU A 80 7.03 -11.41 5.90
C LEU A 80 5.50 -11.56 5.76
N ILE A 81 5.01 -12.80 5.69
CA ILE A 81 3.56 -13.05 5.67
C ILE A 81 2.94 -12.63 7.00
N ALA A 82 3.54 -13.02 8.14
CA ALA A 82 3.04 -12.65 9.46
C ALA A 82 2.99 -11.12 9.65
N ILE A 83 4.06 -10.41 9.28
CA ILE A 83 4.11 -8.94 9.32
C ILE A 83 3.03 -8.34 8.40
N GLY A 84 2.89 -8.85 7.18
CA GLY A 84 1.86 -8.38 6.26
C GLY A 84 0.44 -8.50 6.82
N VAL A 85 0.13 -9.66 7.40
CA VAL A 85 -1.19 -9.93 8.01
C VAL A 85 -1.40 -9.06 9.24
N LEU A 86 -0.42 -8.96 10.14
CA LEU A 86 -0.51 -8.17 11.36
C LEU A 86 -0.65 -6.68 11.05
N SER A 87 0.13 -6.15 10.10
CA SER A 87 0.03 -4.75 9.68
C SER A 87 -1.32 -4.45 9.04
N PHE A 88 -1.82 -5.33 8.16
CA PHE A 88 -3.14 -5.13 7.55
C PHE A 88 -4.27 -5.21 8.59
N TRP A 89 -4.19 -6.18 9.51
CA TRP A 89 -5.13 -6.31 10.62
C TRP A 89 -5.14 -5.08 11.53
N SER A 90 -3.96 -4.54 11.86
CA SER A 90 -3.85 -3.33 12.66
C SER A 90 -4.56 -2.14 12.02
N ILE A 91 -4.63 -2.07 10.69
CA ILE A 91 -5.25 -0.96 9.97
C ILE A 91 -6.77 -1.11 9.99
N LEU A 92 -7.30 -2.32 9.80
CA LEU A 92 -8.72 -2.60 9.94
C LEU A 92 -9.25 -2.38 11.37
N GLY A 93 -8.38 -2.46 12.37
CA GLY A 93 -8.75 -2.22 13.78
C GLY A 93 -8.66 -0.76 14.22
N ILE A 94 -8.24 0.17 13.34
CA ILE A 94 -8.16 1.62 13.63
C ILE A 94 -9.47 2.35 13.28
N ASP A 95 -10.47 1.64 12.72
CA ASP A 95 -11.81 2.16 12.47
C ASP A 95 -12.71 2.23 13.72
#